data_AF-A0A0C9Q6X6-F1
#
_entry.id   AF-A0A0C9Q6X6-F1
#
_cell.length_a   1.000
_cell.length_b   1.000
_cell.length_c   1.000
_cell.angle_alpha   90.00
_cell.angle_beta   90.00
_cell.angle_gamma   90.00
#
_symmetry.space_group_name_H-M   'P 1'
#
loop_
_entity.id
_entity.type
_entity.pdbx_description
1 polymer ?
#
loop_
_entity_poly.entity_id
_entity_poly.type
_entity_poly.pdbx_seq_one_letter_code
_entity_poly.pdbx_strand_id
1 'polypeptide(L)'
;MVCWEKYSSKCSIEGRMVKVGRDSDGSTLVVARAWKDNELIPCKARPTQGIAFCASGNREYNVYRYEILMMDRDEYQWVKINDLKIPNNAIVGGHTKEGDPLYIGRTTHDGYAVAGKVTTIYF
;
A
#
# COMPACT_ATOMS: atom_id res chain seq x y z
N MET A 1 -11.36 -11.61 4.42
CA MET A 1 -12.09 -10.44 3.86
C MET A 1 -11.16 -9.24 3.90
N VAL A 2 -11.14 -8.40 2.85
CA VAL A 2 -10.34 -7.17 2.82
C VAL A 2 -10.83 -6.19 3.88
N CYS A 3 -9.97 -5.82 4.83
CA CYS A 3 -10.28 -4.86 5.89
C CYS A 3 -9.23 -3.73 5.90
N TRP A 4 -9.68 -2.49 6.05
CA TRP A 4 -8.81 -1.32 6.20
C TRP A 4 -8.96 -0.76 7.60
N GLU A 5 -7.85 -0.70 8.35
CA GLU A 5 -7.86 -0.19 9.71
C GLU A 5 -7.09 1.13 9.79
N LYS A 6 -7.72 2.15 10.35
CA LYS A 6 -7.04 3.41 10.66
C LYS A 6 -5.89 3.13 11.62
N TYR A 7 -4.69 3.54 11.23
CA TYR A 7 -3.56 3.39 12.11
C TYR A 7 -3.75 4.22 13.39
N SER A 8 -3.52 3.59 14.53
CA SER A 8 -3.37 4.26 15.82
C SER A 8 -2.26 3.58 16.59
N SER A 9 -1.58 4.30 17.48
CA SER A 9 -0.55 3.73 18.36
C SER A 9 -1.05 2.65 19.31
N LYS A 10 -2.38 2.48 19.42
CA LYS A 10 -3.06 1.43 20.19
C LYS A 10 -3.46 0.21 19.36
N CYS A 11 -3.40 0.30 18.02
CA CYS A 11 -3.73 -0.80 17.14
C CYS A 11 -2.67 -1.91 17.33
N SER A 12 -3.12 -3.15 17.53
CA SER A 12 -2.21 -4.30 17.57
C SER A 12 -1.48 -4.38 16.23
N ILE A 13 -0.16 -4.22 16.25
CA ILE A 13 0.69 -4.25 15.06
C ILE A 13 0.82 -5.69 14.49
N GLU A 14 0.26 -6.69 15.17
CA GLU A 14 0.58 -8.09 14.96
C GLU A 14 -0.65 -8.92 14.55
N GLY A 15 -0.44 -9.78 13.54
CA GLY A 15 -1.37 -10.81 13.08
C GLY A 15 -1.71 -10.68 11.59
N ARG A 16 -2.52 -9.68 11.25
CA ARG A 16 -3.23 -9.61 9.95
C ARG A 16 -2.74 -8.51 9.01
N MET A 17 -1.74 -7.73 9.41
CA MET A 17 -1.17 -6.70 8.53
C MET A 17 -0.53 -7.35 7.29
N VAL A 18 -0.89 -6.87 6.10
CA VAL A 18 -0.28 -7.34 4.86
C VAL A 18 1.16 -6.81 4.76
N LYS A 19 2.12 -7.70 5.04
CA LYS A 19 3.56 -7.38 5.00
C LYS A 19 4.06 -7.34 3.56
N VAL A 20 4.83 -6.30 3.26
CA VAL A 20 5.47 -6.08 1.95
C VAL A 20 6.89 -6.62 1.97
N GLY A 21 7.62 -6.34 3.06
CA GLY A 21 9.03 -6.66 3.22
C GLY A 21 9.61 -6.01 4.47
N ARG A 22 10.93 -5.86 4.49
CA ARG A 22 11.66 -5.08 5.50
C ARG A 22 12.40 -3.94 4.83
N ASP A 23 12.53 -2.84 5.56
CA ASP A 23 13.32 -1.69 5.15
C ASP A 23 14.81 -1.85 5.54
N SER A 24 15.65 -0.87 5.19
CA SER A 24 17.09 -0.87 5.45
C SER A 24 17.45 -0.90 6.93
N ASP A 25 16.59 -0.33 7.79
CA ASP A 25 16.72 -0.32 9.24
C ASP A 25 16.12 -1.59 9.91
N GLY A 26 15.65 -2.55 9.11
CA GLY A 26 15.03 -3.78 9.59
C GLY A 26 13.55 -3.63 9.99
N SER A 27 12.98 -2.42 9.93
CA SER A 27 11.56 -2.19 10.20
C SER A 27 10.68 -2.95 9.19
N THR A 28 9.51 -3.42 9.66
CA THR A 28 8.55 -4.08 8.78
C THR A 28 7.80 -3.05 7.96
N LEU A 29 7.77 -3.25 6.64
CA LEU A 29 6.93 -2.51 5.72
C LEU A 29 5.61 -3.24 5.50
N VAL A 30 4.51 -2.51 5.58
CA VAL A 30 3.15 -3.02 5.34
C VAL A 30 2.46 -2.23 4.25
N VAL A 31 1.43 -2.84 3.66
CA VAL A 31 0.54 -2.15 2.72
C VAL A 31 -0.35 -1.19 3.50
N ALA A 32 -0.39 0.05 3.03
CA ALA A 32 -1.24 1.09 3.57
C ALA A 32 -1.94 1.86 2.44
N ARG A 33 -2.84 2.76 2.81
CA ARG A 33 -3.36 3.81 1.93
C ARG A 33 -3.51 5.11 2.69
N ALA A 34 -3.34 6.24 2.02
CA ALA A 34 -3.58 7.55 2.61
C ALA A 34 -4.14 8.54 1.59
N TRP A 35 -4.80 9.57 2.10
CA TRP A 35 -5.29 10.68 1.29
C TRP A 35 -4.15 11.64 0.94
N LYS A 36 -4.03 11.97 -0.35
CA LYS A 36 -3.15 13.02 -0.84
C LYS A 36 -3.70 13.62 -2.13
N ASP A 37 -3.78 14.95 -2.21
CA ASP A 37 -4.22 15.69 -3.40
C ASP A 37 -5.59 15.22 -3.96
N ASN A 38 -6.55 14.94 -3.06
CA ASN A 38 -7.88 14.36 -3.36
C ASN A 38 -7.85 12.96 -4.00
N GLU A 39 -6.72 12.27 -3.94
CA GLU A 39 -6.60 10.86 -4.28
C GLU A 39 -6.48 10.03 -2.99
N LEU A 40 -7.04 8.83 -3.00
CA LEU A 40 -6.76 7.80 -2.00
C LEU A 40 -5.68 6.88 -2.57
N ILE A 41 -4.46 6.98 -2.05
CA ILE A 41 -3.29 6.37 -2.67
C ILE A 41 -2.83 5.15 -1.88
N PRO A 42 -2.78 3.94 -2.48
CA PRO A 42 -2.09 2.80 -1.88
C PRO A 42 -0.58 3.02 -1.83
N CYS A 43 0.04 2.61 -0.73
CA CYS A 43 1.40 2.99 -0.36
C CYS A 43 2.05 1.98 0.61
N LYS A 44 3.30 2.27 1.01
CA LYS A 44 4.00 1.57 2.09
C LYS A 44 3.87 2.33 3.42
N ALA A 45 3.82 1.61 4.53
CA ALA A 45 3.92 2.19 5.88
C ALA A 45 4.94 1.46 6.75
N ARG A 46 5.50 2.19 7.71
CA ARG A 46 6.33 1.70 8.82
C ARG A 46 5.54 1.90 10.13
N PRO A 47 4.72 0.92 10.55
CA PRO A 47 3.85 1.08 11.71
C PRO A 47 4.61 1.41 13.00
N THR A 48 5.78 0.81 13.21
CA THR A 48 6.62 1.07 14.39
C THR A 48 7.09 2.52 14.52
N GLN A 49 7.14 3.26 13.40
CA GLN A 49 7.48 4.68 13.35
C GLN A 49 6.23 5.58 13.19
N GLY A 50 5.05 4.98 13.06
CA GLY A 50 3.78 5.71 12.90
C GLY A 50 3.69 6.54 11.62
N ILE A 51 4.34 6.10 10.54
CA ILE A 51 4.48 6.86 9.30
C ILE A 51 4.16 6.01 8.05
N ALA A 52 3.50 6.63 7.08
CA ALA A 52 3.29 6.09 5.74
C ALA A 52 3.93 6.99 4.67
N PHE A 53 4.16 6.43 3.49
CA PHE A 53 4.90 7.08 2.41
C PHE A 53 4.12 6.98 1.09
N CYS A 54 3.38 8.03 0.72
CA CYS A 54 2.54 8.04 -0.48
C CYS A 54 3.24 8.66 -1.68
N ALA A 55 3.19 7.98 -2.82
CA ALA A 55 3.71 8.50 -4.08
C ALA A 55 2.66 9.34 -4.82
N SER A 56 2.90 10.64 -4.96
CA SER A 56 2.09 11.60 -5.73
C SER A 56 2.99 12.51 -6.55
N GLY A 57 2.63 12.83 -7.80
CA GLY A 57 3.38 13.77 -8.63
C GLY A 57 4.89 13.46 -8.76
N ASN A 58 5.25 12.19 -8.97
CA ASN A 58 6.64 11.70 -9.04
C ASN A 58 7.49 11.96 -7.78
N ARG A 59 6.84 12.16 -6.62
CA ARG A 59 7.50 12.35 -5.32
C ARG A 59 6.88 11.45 -4.27
N GLU A 60 7.68 11.08 -3.29
CA GLU A 60 7.21 10.38 -2.09
C GLU A 60 6.94 11.40 -0.98
N TYR A 61 5.82 11.24 -0.27
CA TYR A 61 5.41 12.11 0.81
C TYR A 61 5.14 11.34 2.09
N ASN A 62 5.65 11.87 3.20
CA ASN A 62 5.36 11.38 4.54
C ASN A 62 3.92 11.74 4.94
N VAL A 63 3.19 10.75 5.44
CA VAL A 63 1.79 10.88 5.86
C VAL A 63 1.59 10.18 7.21
N TYR A 64 0.94 10.87 8.14
CA TYR A 64 0.72 10.37 9.51
C TYR A 64 -0.72 9.91 9.76
N ARG A 65 -1.63 10.19 8.82
CA ARG A 65 -3.01 9.68 8.83
C ARG A 65 -3.17 8.73 7.65
N TYR A 66 -3.25 7.45 7.94
CA TYR A 66 -3.32 6.39 6.95
C TYR A 66 -4.08 5.19 7.50
N GLU A 67 -4.46 4.30 6.60
CA GLU A 67 -5.08 3.02 6.91
C GLU A 67 -4.16 1.89 6.50
N ILE A 68 -4.12 0.81 7.28
CA ILE A 68 -3.33 -0.39 7.00
C ILE A 68 -4.28 -1.45 6.44
N LEU A 69 -3.80 -2.19 5.44
CA LEU A 69 -4.52 -3.33 4.90
C LEU A 69 -4.37 -4.55 5.82
N MET A 70 -5.50 -5.08 6.26
CA MET A 70 -5.62 -6.25 7.13
C MET A 70 -6.26 -7.40 6.36
N MET A 71 -5.55 -8.55 6.28
CA MET A 71 -5.99 -9.77 5.62
C MET A 71 -5.33 -11.00 6.25
N ASP A 72 -6.01 -12.14 6.20
CA ASP A 72 -5.40 -13.41 6.58
C ASP A 72 -4.44 -13.88 5.47
N ARG A 73 -3.36 -14.58 5.86
CA ARG A 73 -2.25 -14.91 4.93
C ARG A 73 -2.68 -15.81 3.78
N ASP A 74 -3.70 -16.61 3.97
CA ASP A 74 -4.30 -17.53 3.00
C ASP A 74 -5.32 -16.84 2.07
N GLU A 75 -5.66 -15.58 2.32
CA GLU A 75 -6.64 -14.82 1.52
C GLU A 75 -6.01 -13.97 0.40
N TYR A 76 -4.68 -13.90 0.32
CA TYR A 76 -3.98 -13.12 -0.71
C TYR A 76 -2.67 -13.74 -1.18
N GLN A 77 -2.27 -13.38 -2.39
CA GLN A 77 -0.96 -13.68 -2.94
C GLN A 77 -0.48 -12.56 -3.86
N TRP A 78 0.83 -12.36 -3.92
CA TRP A 78 1.45 -11.46 -4.87
C TRP A 78 1.59 -12.14 -6.22
N VAL A 79 0.87 -11.63 -7.23
CA VAL A 79 0.94 -12.15 -8.60
C VAL A 79 1.86 -11.26 -9.42
N LYS A 80 2.86 -11.87 -10.07
CA LYS A 80 3.69 -11.15 -11.05
C LYS A 80 2.85 -10.84 -12.27
N ILE A 81 2.80 -9.56 -12.65
CA ILE A 81 2.14 -9.11 -13.87
C ILE A 81 3.18 -8.65 -14.89
N ASN A 82 2.88 -8.85 -16.17
CA ASN A 82 3.58 -8.24 -17.30
C ASN A 82 2.56 -7.38 -18.07
N ASP A 83 3.03 -6.34 -18.76
CA ASP A 83 2.22 -5.49 -19.65
C ASP A 83 0.94 -4.89 -19.01
N LEU A 84 0.99 -4.55 -17.72
CA LEU A 84 -0.14 -3.97 -16.96
C LEU A 84 -1.44 -4.80 -17.01
N LYS A 85 -1.36 -6.10 -17.28
CA LYS A 85 -2.51 -7.01 -17.20
C LYS A 85 -2.87 -7.28 -15.74
N ILE A 86 -3.69 -6.41 -15.16
CA ILE A 86 -4.16 -6.52 -13.78
C ILE A 86 -5.13 -7.71 -13.64
N PRO A 87 -4.91 -8.64 -12.70
CA PRO A 87 -5.83 -9.75 -12.46
C PRO A 87 -7.23 -9.26 -12.03
N ASN A 88 -8.28 -9.98 -12.45
CA ASN A 88 -9.67 -9.62 -12.13
C ASN A 88 -9.97 -9.49 -10.63
N ASN A 89 -9.20 -10.17 -9.77
CA ASN A 89 -9.33 -10.15 -8.32
C ASN A 89 -8.26 -9.28 -7.62
N ALA A 90 -7.57 -8.41 -8.36
CA ALA A 90 -6.61 -7.49 -7.78
C ALA A 90 -7.31 -6.55 -6.78
N ILE A 91 -6.63 -6.28 -5.66
CA ILE A 91 -7.19 -5.45 -4.61
C ILE A 91 -7.09 -3.98 -5.02
N VAL A 92 -8.24 -3.30 -5.07
CA VAL A 92 -8.31 -1.84 -5.20
C VAL A 92 -7.92 -1.22 -3.86
N GLY A 93 -6.79 -0.51 -3.87
CA GLY A 93 -6.22 0.16 -2.70
C GLY A 93 -6.68 1.61 -2.53
N GLY A 94 -7.27 2.19 -3.57
CA GLY A 94 -7.84 3.53 -3.53
C GLY A 94 -8.26 4.01 -4.91
N HIS A 95 -8.25 5.32 -5.14
CA HIS A 95 -8.74 5.92 -6.38
C HIS A 95 -8.08 7.27 -6.67
N THR A 96 -8.06 7.63 -7.96
CA THR A 96 -7.66 8.96 -8.45
C THR A 96 -8.70 10.01 -8.07
N LYS A 97 -8.40 11.29 -8.30
CA LYS A 97 -9.36 12.38 -8.08
C LYS A 97 -10.60 12.27 -8.98
N GLU A 98 -10.49 11.63 -10.15
CA GLU A 98 -11.60 11.30 -11.05
C GLU A 98 -12.40 10.07 -10.60
N GLY A 99 -11.92 9.33 -9.60
CA GLY A 99 -12.55 8.11 -9.12
C GLY A 99 -12.06 6.83 -9.80
N ASP A 100 -11.03 6.91 -10.64
CA ASP A 100 -10.46 5.73 -11.29
C ASP A 100 -9.73 4.84 -10.29
N PRO A 101 -9.82 3.51 -10.40
CA PRO A 101 -9.26 2.60 -9.40
C PRO A 101 -7.73 2.62 -9.41
N LEU A 102 -7.15 2.69 -8.21
CA LEU A 102 -5.73 2.47 -7.96
C LEU A 102 -5.55 1.11 -7.27
N TYR A 103 -4.79 0.23 -7.90
CA TYR A 103 -4.53 -1.12 -7.40
C TYR A 103 -3.27 -1.16 -6.54
N ILE A 104 -3.20 -2.17 -5.68
CA ILE A 104 -2.04 -2.41 -4.83
C ILE A 104 -1.00 -3.20 -5.62
N GLY A 105 0.14 -2.58 -5.88
CA GLY A 105 1.31 -3.25 -6.45
C GLY A 105 2.42 -3.41 -5.42
N ARG A 106 3.33 -4.35 -5.69
CA ARG A 106 4.60 -4.49 -5.00
C ARG A 106 5.73 -4.59 -6.02
N THR A 107 6.80 -3.85 -5.79
CA THR A 107 8.02 -3.91 -6.58
C THR A 107 9.25 -3.93 -5.68
N THR A 108 10.42 -4.18 -6.27
CA THR A 108 11.71 -3.97 -5.63
C THR A 108 12.24 -2.60 -6.04
N HIS A 109 12.53 -1.74 -5.07
CA HIS A 109 13.17 -0.44 -5.25
C HIS A 109 14.37 -0.36 -4.31
N ASP A 110 15.55 -0.04 -4.83
CA ASP A 110 16.83 -0.02 -4.09
C ASP A 110 17.11 -1.30 -3.28
N GLY A 111 16.70 -2.46 -3.79
CA GLY A 111 16.87 -3.74 -3.12
C GLY A 111 15.81 -4.09 -2.06
N TYR A 112 14.86 -3.19 -1.80
CA TYR A 112 13.79 -3.39 -0.81
C TYR A 112 12.43 -3.58 -1.48
N ALA A 113 11.63 -4.49 -0.94
CA ALA A 113 10.26 -4.68 -1.39
C ALA A 113 9.37 -3.54 -0.87
N VAL A 114 8.73 -2.82 -1.79
CA VAL A 114 7.87 -1.66 -1.49
C VAL A 114 6.51 -1.82 -2.15
N ALA A 115 5.46 -1.29 -1.50
CA ALA A 115 4.11 -1.26 -2.04
C ALA A 115 3.77 0.13 -2.55
N GLY A 116 2.93 0.19 -3.58
CA GLY A 116 2.50 1.45 -4.20
C GLY A 116 1.29 1.27 -5.10
N LYS A 117 0.97 2.34 -5.84
CA LYS A 117 -0.14 2.35 -6.78
C LYS A 117 0.23 1.73 -8.12
N VAL A 118 -0.70 0.95 -8.66
CA VAL A 118 -0.71 0.48 -10.05
C VAL A 118 -1.98 1.00 -10.70
N THR A 119 -1.86 1.56 -11.90
CA THR A 119 -2.97 2.11 -12.67
C THR A 119 -2.84 1.64 -14.12
N THR A 120 -3.97 1.46 -14.80
CA THR A 120 -4.03 1.25 -16.26
C THR A 120 -4.18 2.55 -17.03
N ILE A 121 -4.37 3.67 -16.32
CA ILE A 121 -4.49 5.01 -16.88
C ILE A 121 -3.14 5.70 -16.75
N TYR A 122 -2.61 6.18 -17.87
CA TYR A 122 -1.39 6.98 -17.91
C TYR A 122 -1.74 8.43 -17.56
N PHE A 123 -0.97 9.02 -16.64
CA PHE A 123 -1.01 10.45 -16.31
C PHE A 123 0.01 11.23 -17.14
#